data_AF-A0ABD3FGL7-F1
#
_entry.id   AF-A0ABD3FGL7-F1
#
_cell.length_a   1.000
_cell.length_b   1.000
_cell.length_c   1.000
_cell.angle_alpha   90.00
_cell.angle_beta   90.00
_cell.angle_gamma   90.00
#
_symmetry.space_group_name_H-M   'P 1'
#
loop_
_entity.id
_entity.type
_entity.pdbx_description
1 polymer ?
#
loop_
_entity_poly.entity_id
_entity_poly.type
_entity_poly.pdbx_seq_one_letter_code
_entity_poly.pdbx_strand_id
1 'polypeptide(L)'
;MVTLYCAVFGVAGSPFPVDVDPTLSVGYLKKAIKEKKKNDLKDVDADKLLLFLAEKNACGWLDEDEAAAVSFAANGHPEGVKLMEPSWFLANPEYFGATFQPGQGQIHVLVVVPVCGAKDDAGT
;
A
#
# COMPACT_ATOMS: atom_id res chain seq x y z
N MET A 1 5.14 2.93 17.64
CA MET A 1 5.55 3.52 16.34
C MET A 1 6.50 2.57 15.63
N VAL A 2 6.21 2.29 14.36
CA VAL A 2 7.02 1.47 13.44
C VAL A 2 7.16 2.22 12.12
N THR A 3 8.26 1.98 11.39
CA THR A 3 8.49 2.57 10.08
C THR A 3 8.19 1.54 9.00
N LEU A 4 7.14 1.77 8.22
CA LEU A 4 6.81 0.93 7.07
C LEU A 4 7.40 1.56 5.81
N TYR A 5 7.90 0.73 4.91
CA TYR A 5 8.32 1.17 3.58
C TYR A 5 7.20 0.90 2.58
N CYS A 6 6.77 1.94 1.89
CA CYS A 6 5.69 1.90 0.93
C CYS A 6 6.22 2.16 -0.48
N ALA A 7 5.68 1.47 -1.47
CA ALA A 7 5.94 1.71 -2.89
C ALA A 7 4.62 1.98 -3.62
N VAL A 8 4.61 2.91 -4.57
CA VAL A 8 3.42 3.17 -5.40
C VAL A 8 3.39 2.17 -6.54
N PHE A 9 2.32 1.39 -6.62
CA PHE A 9 2.17 0.37 -7.64
C PHE A 9 1.94 1.02 -9.02
N GLY A 10 2.65 0.52 -10.04
CA GLY A 10 2.54 0.99 -11.42
C GLY A 10 3.16 2.36 -11.71
N VAL A 11 3.80 2.99 -10.72
CA VAL A 11 4.56 4.24 -10.90
C VAL A 11 6.02 3.95 -10.61
N ALA A 12 6.89 4.21 -11.59
CA ALA A 12 8.32 4.11 -11.36
C ALA A 12 8.74 5.13 -10.28
N GLY A 13 9.20 4.63 -9.13
CA GLY A 13 9.59 5.47 -8.01
C GLY A 13 10.22 4.68 -6.88
N SER A 14 11.08 5.34 -6.12
CA SER A 14 11.71 4.75 -4.94
C SER A 14 10.68 4.55 -3.82
N PRO A 15 10.80 3.47 -3.04
CA PRO A 15 10.03 3.29 -1.84
C PRO A 15 10.30 4.42 -0.86
N PHE A 16 9.32 4.70 -0.02
CA PHE A 16 9.39 5.79 0.95
C PHE A 16 8.98 5.31 2.34
N PRO A 17 9.66 5.78 3.39
CA PRO A 17 9.31 5.44 4.76
C PRO A 17 8.07 6.21 5.21
N VAL A 18 7.20 5.53 5.94
CA VAL A 18 6.02 6.07 6.61
C VAL A 18 6.01 5.57 8.04
N ASP A 19 6.07 6.50 8.99
CA ASP A 19 5.99 6.17 10.39
C ASP A 19 4.53 6.13 10.85
N VAL A 20 4.14 5.05 11.51
CA VAL A 20 2.78 4.84 11.97
C VAL A 20 2.77 4.08 13.30
N ASP A 21 1.72 4.28 14.10
CA ASP A 21 1.53 3.44 15.28
C ASP A 21 0.80 2.14 14.88
N PRO A 22 1.36 0.95 15.21
CA PRO A 22 0.77 -0.32 14.80
C PRO A 22 -0.58 -0.59 15.47
N THR A 23 -0.93 0.10 16.56
CA THR A 23 -2.26 0.00 17.19
C THR A 23 -3.35 0.73 16.40
N LEU A 24 -2.98 1.56 15.42
CA LEU A 24 -3.93 2.27 14.56
C LEU A 24 -4.39 1.40 13.40
N SER A 25 -5.49 1.83 12.76
CA SER A 25 -6.05 1.14 11.62
C SER A 25 -5.32 1.45 10.31
N VAL A 26 -5.54 0.61 9.30
CA VAL A 26 -5.10 0.85 7.91
C VAL A 26 -5.62 2.19 7.38
N GLY A 27 -6.78 2.66 7.83
CA GLY A 27 -7.29 4.00 7.52
C GLY A 27 -6.37 5.13 7.99
N TYR A 28 -5.70 4.99 9.13
CA TYR A 28 -4.67 5.95 9.58
C TYR A 28 -3.41 5.84 8.74
N LEU A 29 -3.00 4.63 8.35
CA LEU A 29 -1.87 4.43 7.45
C LEU A 29 -2.10 5.12 6.10
N LYS A 30 -3.31 5.01 5.52
CA LYS A 30 -3.68 5.73 4.29
C LYS A 30 -3.48 7.24 4.41
N LYS A 31 -3.87 7.83 5.55
CA LYS A 31 -3.65 9.26 5.83
C LYS A 31 -2.16 9.60 5.89
N ALA A 32 -1.38 8.81 6.64
CA ALA A 32 0.07 9.02 6.77
C ALA A 32 0.79 8.93 5.42
N ILE A 33 0.41 7.99 4.55
CA ILE A 33 0.93 7.88 3.18
C ILE A 33 0.61 9.13 2.36
N LYS A 34 -0.66 9.59 2.39
CA LYS A 34 -1.08 10.81 1.69
C LYS A 34 -0.30 12.02 2.18
N GLU A 35 -0.08 12.16 3.48
CA GLU A 35 0.71 13.26 4.03
C GLU A 35 2.17 13.21 3.58
N LYS A 36 2.77 12.01 3.52
CA LYS A 36 4.16 11.83 3.07
C LYS A 36 4.35 12.11 1.59
N LYS A 37 3.36 11.77 0.76
CA LYS A 37 3.35 11.94 -0.70
C LYS A 37 2.31 12.97 -1.14
N LYS A 38 2.16 14.06 -0.38
CA LYS A 38 1.08 15.04 -0.57
C LYS A 38 1.05 15.66 -1.96
N ASN A 39 2.21 15.86 -2.60
CA ASN A 39 2.27 16.40 -3.96
C ASN A 39 1.84 15.38 -5.01
N ASP A 40 2.30 14.14 -4.88
CA ASP A 40 1.96 13.04 -5.80
C ASP A 40 0.50 12.58 -5.63
N LEU A 41 -0.05 12.69 -4.42
CA LEU A 41 -1.41 12.28 -4.04
C LEU A 41 -2.35 13.46 -3.77
N LYS A 42 -2.05 14.65 -4.31
CA LYS A 42 -2.80 15.89 -4.02
C LYS A 42 -4.27 15.80 -4.45
N ASP A 43 -4.54 15.12 -5.56
CA ASP A 43 -5.86 15.00 -6.18
C ASP A 43 -6.63 13.74 -5.73
N VAL A 44 -6.06 12.97 -4.78
CA VAL A 44 -6.61 11.69 -4.34
C VAL A 44 -6.91 11.74 -2.86
N ASP A 45 -8.13 11.39 -2.48
CA ASP A 45 -8.49 11.29 -1.06
C ASP A 45 -7.82 10.08 -0.41
N ALA A 46 -7.42 10.23 0.86
CA ALA A 46 -6.71 9.16 1.56
C ALA A 46 -7.55 7.88 1.61
N ASP A 47 -8.86 7.98 1.80
CA ASP A 47 -9.75 6.81 1.86
C ASP A 47 -9.82 6.02 0.54
N LYS A 48 -9.61 6.70 -0.60
CA LYS A 48 -9.62 6.09 -1.93
C LYS A 48 -8.37 5.26 -2.20
N LEU A 49 -7.24 5.53 -1.54
CA LEU A 49 -6.02 4.73 -1.70
C LEU A 49 -6.31 3.27 -1.36
N LEU A 50 -5.89 2.33 -2.19
CA LEU A 50 -5.95 0.90 -1.86
C LEU A 50 -4.56 0.47 -1.42
N LEU A 51 -4.46 -0.17 -0.26
CA LEU A 51 -3.21 -0.63 0.30
C LEU A 51 -3.16 -2.15 0.25
N PHE A 52 -2.08 -2.70 -0.26
CA PHE A 52 -1.85 -4.14 -0.32
C PHE A 52 -0.62 -4.49 0.50
N LEU A 53 -0.70 -5.61 1.22
CA LEU A 53 0.41 -6.17 1.97
C LEU A 53 1.45 -6.71 0.98
N ALA A 54 2.65 -6.14 0.99
CA ALA A 54 3.74 -6.55 0.11
C ALA A 54 4.44 -7.82 0.63
N GLU A 55 3.65 -8.80 1.04
CA GLU A 55 4.12 -10.10 1.51
C GLU A 55 3.93 -11.13 0.39
N LYS A 56 4.99 -11.86 0.08
CA LYS A 56 5.04 -12.88 -0.95
C LYS A 56 4.56 -14.21 -0.40
N ASN A 57 3.30 -14.58 -0.61
CA ASN A 57 2.76 -15.91 -0.29
C ASN A 57 3.17 -16.46 1.10
N ALA A 58 3.19 -15.60 2.13
CA ALA A 58 3.65 -15.92 3.49
C ALA A 58 5.13 -16.34 3.63
N CYS A 59 5.97 -16.05 2.63
CA CYS A 59 7.39 -16.40 2.59
C CYS A 59 8.31 -15.21 2.91
N GLY A 60 7.76 -13.98 3.03
CA GLY A 60 8.51 -12.78 3.38
C GLY A 60 8.04 -11.53 2.63
N TRP A 61 8.71 -10.41 2.89
CA TRP A 61 8.45 -9.11 2.26
C TRP A 61 9.09 -9.00 0.89
N LEU A 62 8.45 -8.29 -0.03
CA LEU A 62 9.03 -7.96 -1.34
C LEU A 62 10.21 -7.00 -1.16
N ASP A 63 11.25 -7.16 -1.96
CA ASP A 63 12.25 -6.10 -2.17
C ASP A 63 11.78 -5.08 -3.24
N GLU A 64 12.61 -4.08 -3.54
CA GLU A 64 12.30 -3.04 -4.53
C GLU A 64 12.09 -3.60 -5.94
N ASP A 65 12.94 -4.54 -6.38
CA ASP A 65 12.86 -5.15 -7.70
C ASP A 65 11.61 -6.05 -7.80
N GLU A 66 11.33 -6.83 -6.75
CA GLU A 66 10.13 -7.66 -6.67
C GLU A 66 8.85 -6.82 -6.64
N ALA A 67 8.82 -5.72 -5.88
CA ALA A 67 7.70 -4.79 -5.82
C ALA A 67 7.42 -4.14 -7.19
N ALA A 68 8.47 -3.81 -7.95
CA ALA A 68 8.36 -3.27 -9.30
C ALA A 68 7.91 -4.32 -10.33
N ALA A 69 8.23 -5.60 -10.10
CA ALA A 69 7.86 -6.72 -10.98
C ALA A 69 6.47 -7.30 -10.69
N VAL A 70 5.76 -6.83 -9.67
CA VAL A 70 4.40 -7.31 -9.36
C VAL A 70 3.49 -7.10 -10.58
N SER A 71 2.84 -8.18 -11.01
CA SER A 71 1.91 -8.17 -12.14
C SER A 71 0.62 -7.44 -11.81
N PHE A 72 -0.01 -6.86 -12.84
CA PHE A 72 -1.37 -6.34 -12.76
C PHE A 72 -2.37 -7.48 -13.00
N ALA A 73 -3.28 -7.69 -12.06
CA ALA A 73 -4.48 -8.50 -12.26
C ALA A 73 -5.45 -7.79 -13.22
N ALA A 74 -6.47 -8.52 -13.70
CA ALA A 74 -7.46 -8.00 -14.65
C ALA A 74 -8.24 -6.76 -14.15
N ASN A 75 -8.30 -6.54 -12.84
CA ASN A 75 -8.93 -5.37 -12.22
C ASN A 75 -7.97 -4.18 -12.02
N GLY A 76 -6.73 -4.27 -12.52
CA GLY A 76 -5.70 -3.25 -12.35
C GLY A 76 -5.02 -3.23 -10.97
N HIS A 77 -5.30 -4.21 -10.11
CA HIS A 77 -4.65 -4.36 -8.81
C HIS A 77 -3.43 -5.28 -8.88
N PRO A 78 -2.49 -5.18 -7.93
CA PRO A 78 -1.37 -6.10 -7.86
C PRO A 78 -1.83 -7.54 -7.58
N GLU A 79 -1.29 -8.49 -8.34
CA GLU A 79 -1.61 -9.92 -8.21
C GLU A 79 -0.80 -10.59 -7.10
N GLY A 80 -1.37 -11.59 -6.43
CA GLY A 80 -0.66 -12.42 -5.44
C GLY A 80 -0.37 -11.73 -4.10
N VAL A 81 -0.90 -10.52 -3.88
CA VAL A 81 -0.76 -9.75 -2.64
C VAL A 81 -2.12 -9.50 -1.98
N LYS A 82 -2.13 -9.33 -0.66
CA LYS A 82 -3.36 -9.23 0.13
C LYS A 82 -3.83 -7.77 0.24
N LEU A 83 -5.09 -7.50 -0.12
CA LEU A 83 -5.71 -6.19 0.16
C LEU A 83 -5.86 -5.97 1.68
N MET A 84 -5.52 -4.77 2.14
CA MET A 84 -5.65 -4.37 3.53
C MET A 84 -7.00 -3.67 3.78
N GLU A 85 -7.71 -4.13 4.80
CA GLU A 85 -9.01 -3.61 5.20
C GLU A 85 -8.85 -2.31 5.99
N PRO A 86 -9.47 -1.19 5.57
CA PRO A 86 -9.28 0.13 6.19
C PRO A 86 -9.63 0.18 7.69
N SER A 87 -10.57 -0.66 8.12
CA SER A 87 -11.07 -0.72 9.50
C SER A 87 -10.21 -1.58 10.43
N TRP A 88 -9.31 -2.40 9.88
CA TRP A 88 -8.50 -3.33 10.66
C TRP A 88 -7.23 -2.66 11.17
N PHE A 89 -6.78 -3.08 12.35
CA PHE A 89 -5.54 -2.60 12.96
C PHE A 89 -4.31 -3.15 12.24
N LEU A 90 -3.24 -2.36 12.17
CA LEU A 90 -1.97 -2.77 11.57
C LEU A 90 -1.33 -3.92 12.36
N ALA A 91 -1.47 -3.93 13.69
CA ALA A 91 -1.04 -5.00 14.58
C ALA A 91 -1.87 -6.29 14.45
N ASN A 92 -2.86 -6.35 13.56
CA ASN A 92 -3.58 -7.59 13.27
C ASN A 92 -2.57 -8.66 12.79
N PRO A 93 -2.62 -9.89 13.33
CA PRO A 93 -1.73 -10.98 12.90
C PRO A 93 -1.84 -11.33 11.42
N GLU A 94 -2.94 -10.97 10.77
CA GLU A 94 -3.14 -11.11 9.32
C GLU A 94 -2.39 -10.06 8.47
N TYR A 95 -1.77 -9.06 9.12
CA TYR A 95 -0.93 -8.03 8.50
C TYR A 95 0.49 -8.07 9.06
N PHE A 96 0.83 -7.17 9.99
CA PHE A 96 2.17 -7.07 10.55
C PHE A 96 2.30 -7.86 11.85
N GLY A 97 1.20 -8.01 12.60
CA GLY A 97 1.21 -8.54 13.96
C GLY A 97 1.77 -7.54 15.00
N ALA A 98 1.56 -7.86 16.28
CA ALA A 98 1.91 -6.96 17.38
C ALA A 98 3.43 -6.81 17.61
N THR A 99 4.24 -7.79 17.19
CA THR A 99 5.70 -7.83 17.40
C THR A 99 6.48 -7.52 16.13
N PHE A 100 5.84 -6.88 15.16
CA PHE A 100 6.42 -6.57 13.87
C PHE A 100 7.67 -5.70 13.98
N GLN A 101 8.72 -6.06 13.24
CA GLN A 101 9.94 -5.28 13.09
C GLN A 101 10.34 -5.25 11.62
N PRO A 102 10.42 -4.06 10.98
CA PRO A 102 10.81 -3.95 9.58
C PRO A 102 12.29 -4.27 9.40
N GLY A 103 12.62 -5.02 8.34
CA GLY A 103 13.99 -5.29 7.91
C GLY A 103 14.51 -4.29 6.88
N GLN A 104 15.82 -4.29 6.65
CA GLN A 104 16.46 -3.45 5.64
C GLN A 104 16.11 -3.92 4.22
N GLY A 105 15.75 -2.98 3.34
CA GLY A 105 15.44 -3.26 1.92
C GLY A 105 14.07 -3.89 1.67
N GLN A 106 13.21 -3.98 2.69
CA GLN A 106 11.90 -4.60 2.58
C GLN A 106 10.83 -3.57 2.26
N ILE A 107 9.98 -3.89 1.29
CA ILE A 107 8.74 -3.19 0.98
C ILE A 107 7.62 -3.90 1.73
N HIS A 108 6.84 -3.12 2.48
CA HIS A 108 5.83 -3.63 3.38
C HIS A 108 4.42 -3.40 2.83
N VAL A 109 4.26 -2.32 2.05
CA VAL A 109 2.96 -1.88 1.53
C VAL A 109 3.08 -1.44 0.09
N LEU A 110 2.23 -1.99 -0.77
CA LEU A 110 1.99 -1.49 -2.12
C LEU A 110 0.79 -0.54 -2.09
N VAL A 111 0.99 0.68 -2.59
CA VAL A 111 -0.01 1.74 -2.63
C VAL A 111 -0.56 1.81 -4.05
N VAL A 112 -1.83 1.45 -4.22
CA VAL A 112 -2.54 1.61 -5.48
C VAL A 112 -3.35 2.88 -5.41
N VAL A 113 -3.13 3.74 -6.41
CA VAL A 113 -3.90 4.97 -6.61
C VAL A 113 -5.00 4.64 -7.61
N PRO A 114 -6.28 4.57 -7.20
CA PRO A 114 -7.35 4.38 -8.16
C PRO A 114 -7.37 5.59 -9.09
N VAL A 115 -7.40 5.34 -10.39
CA VAL A 115 -7.61 6.40 -11.37
C VAL A 115 -9.02 6.96 -11.17
N CYS A 116 -9.12 8.24 -10.83
CA CYS A 116 -10.38 8.96 -10.80
C CYS A 116 -10.85 9.16 -12.26
N GLY A 117 -11.44 8.12 -12.87
CA GLY A 117 -11.76 8.14 -14.28
C GLY A 117 -12.38 6.85 -14.83
N ALA A 118 -13.52 6.44 -14.29
CA ALA A 118 -14.59 5.87 -15.10
C ALA A 118 -15.86 6.65 -14.72
N LYS A 119 -16.00 7.84 -15.30
CA LYS A 119 -17.33 8.16 -15.81
C LYS A 119 -17.50 7.19 -16.95
N ASP A 120 -18.48 6.30 -16.85
CA ASP A 120 -19.06 5.70 -18.03
C ASP A 120 -19.42 6.86 -18.97
N ASP A 121 -18.62 7.05 -20.02
CA ASP A 121 -18.99 7.84 -21.17
C ASP A 121 -20.15 7.09 -21.83
N ALA A 122 -21.37 7.44 -21.39
CA ALA A 122 -22.56 7.14 -22.14
C ALA A 122 -22.53 7.96 -23.45
N GLY A 123 -22.34 7.28 -24.58
CA GLY A 123 -22.75 7.81 -25.89
C GLY A 123 -21.81 7.49 -27.06
N THR A 124 -22.16 6.49 -27.86
CA THR A 124 -22.63 6.65 -29.26
C THR A 124 -23.23 5.33 -29.72
#